data_AF-A0A1G1CRL0-F1
#
_entry.id   AF-A0A1G1CRL0-F1
#
_cell.length_a   1.000
_cell.length_b   1.000
_cell.length_c   1.000
_cell.angle_alpha   90.00
_cell.angle_beta   90.00
_cell.angle_gamma   90.00
#
_symmetry.space_group_name_H-M   'P 1'
#
loop_
_entity.id
_entity.type
_entity.pdbx_description
1 polymer ?
#
loop_
_entity_poly.entity_id
_entity_poly.type
_entity_poly.pdbx_seq_one_letter_code
_entity_poly.pdbx_strand_id
1 'polypeptide(L)'
;MPIFNPVIDEILGGESAAGDVAVANLVARLFQAVVMVGGLALLLFIAWGGFAWITAGDDKAKVEAAKGRITNAIIGMAVLLATVAVALFLQFVFGFDLLNPSLDV
;
A
#
# COMPACT_ATOMS: atom_id res chain seq x y z
N MET A 1 44.90 -21.49 -24.37
CA MET A 1 43.46 -21.24 -24.18
C MET A 1 43.31 -20.43 -22.89
N PRO A 2 42.57 -19.30 -22.88
CA PRO A 2 42.31 -18.57 -21.64
C PRO A 2 41.47 -19.44 -20.69
N ILE A 3 41.87 -19.52 -19.43
CA ILE A 3 41.13 -20.23 -18.37
C ILE A 3 40.09 -19.25 -17.82
N PHE A 4 38.81 -19.48 -18.13
CA PHE A 4 37.72 -18.74 -17.53
C PHE A 4 37.34 -19.39 -16.20
N ASN A 5 37.49 -18.61 -15.13
CA ASN A 5 37.13 -19.02 -13.78
C ASN A 5 35.70 -18.54 -13.49
N PRO A 6 34.72 -19.45 -13.31
CA PRO A 6 33.30 -19.10 -13.16
C PRO A 6 33.00 -18.28 -11.89
N VAL A 7 33.89 -18.30 -10.88
CA VAL A 7 33.71 -17.52 -9.64
C VAL A 7 33.81 -16.01 -9.87
N ILE A 8 34.43 -15.56 -10.97
CA ILE A 8 34.59 -14.13 -11.27
C ILE A 8 33.27 -13.50 -11.74
N ASP A 9 32.39 -14.29 -12.36
CA ASP A 9 31.07 -13.81 -12.84
C ASP A 9 30.10 -13.57 -11.68
N GLU A 10 30.16 -14.42 -10.64
CA GLU A 10 29.30 -14.30 -9.46
C GLU A 10 29.66 -13.10 -8.57
N ILE A 11 30.95 -12.75 -8.46
CA ILE A 11 31.41 -11.58 -7.69
C ILE A 11 31.20 -10.27 -8.47
N LEU A 12 31.22 -10.28 -9.81
CA LEU A 12 31.07 -9.07 -10.63
C LEU A 12 29.63 -8.81 -11.13
N GLY A 13 28.78 -9.84 -11.18
CA GLY A 13 27.40 -9.74 -11.68
C GLY A 13 26.32 -9.72 -10.59
N GLY A 14 26.64 -10.11 -9.35
CA GLY A 14 25.64 -10.36 -8.29
C GLY A 14 25.30 -9.17 -7.39
N GLU A 15 26.14 -8.15 -7.29
CA GLU A 15 25.95 -7.09 -6.28
C GLU A 15 25.06 -5.92 -6.75
N SER A 16 25.06 -5.63 -8.06
CA SER A 16 24.30 -4.48 -8.60
C SER A 16 22.79 -4.75 -8.74
N ALA A 17 22.38 -6.03 -8.88
CA ALA A 17 20.97 -6.41 -8.89
C ALA A 17 20.41 -6.61 -7.46
N ALA A 18 21.25 -6.99 -6.49
CA ALA A 18 20.82 -7.14 -5.10
C ALA A 18 20.38 -5.81 -4.48
N GLY A 19 21.04 -4.70 -4.82
CA GLY A 19 20.68 -3.36 -4.34
C GLY A 19 19.31 -2.90 -4.84
N ASP A 20 19.06 -2.99 -6.15
CA ASP A 20 17.78 -2.58 -6.75
C ASP A 20 16.62 -3.47 -6.31
N VAL A 21 16.85 -4.79 -6.19
CA VAL A 21 15.84 -5.74 -5.70
C VAL A 21 15.60 -5.56 -4.19
N ALA A 22 16.61 -5.19 -3.40
CA ALA A 22 16.45 -4.90 -1.98
C ALA A 22 15.65 -3.60 -1.74
N VAL A 23 15.92 -2.55 -2.51
CA VAL A 23 15.16 -1.29 -2.45
C VAL A 23 13.71 -1.52 -2.89
N ALA A 24 13.50 -2.26 -3.98
CA ALA A 24 12.16 -2.63 -4.44
C ALA A 24 11.39 -3.42 -3.36
N ASN A 25 12.04 -4.40 -2.71
CA ASN A 25 11.43 -5.17 -1.62
C ASN A 25 11.12 -4.32 -0.37
N LEU A 26 11.99 -3.38 -0.02
CA LEU A 26 11.76 -2.46 1.10
C LEU A 26 10.55 -1.56 0.83
N VAL A 27 10.46 -1.01 -0.39
CA VAL A 27 9.34 -0.18 -0.84
C VAL A 27 8.05 -0.99 -0.87
N ALA A 28 8.08 -2.22 -1.40
CA ALA A 28 6.92 -3.12 -1.42
C ALA A 28 6.39 -3.40 0.00
N ARG A 29 7.27 -3.74 0.94
CA ARG A 29 6.90 -4.00 2.34
C ARG A 29 6.33 -2.76 3.04
N LEU A 30 6.94 -1.59 2.84
CA LEU A 30 6.42 -0.34 3.36
C LEU A 30 5.03 -0.02 2.80
N PHE A 31 4.85 -0.23 1.50
CA PHE A 31 3.59 -0.01 0.83
C PHE A 31 2.49 -0.94 1.37
N GLN A 32 2.78 -2.23 1.51
CA GLN A 32 1.87 -3.21 2.10
C GLN A 32 1.49 -2.82 3.53
N ALA A 33 2.44 -2.37 4.34
CA ALA A 33 2.19 -1.90 5.70
C ALA A 33 1.25 -0.67 5.71
N VAL A 34 1.49 0.31 4.83
CA VAL A 34 0.63 1.51 4.71
C VAL A 34 -0.78 1.14 4.26
N VAL A 35 -0.94 0.23 3.29
CA VAL A 35 -2.26 -0.24 2.84
C VAL A 35 -3.00 -0.97 3.96
N MET A 36 -2.32 -1.85 4.70
CA MET A 36 -2.92 -2.60 5.81
C MET A 36 -3.39 -1.66 6.94
N VAL A 37 -2.53 -0.72 7.35
CA VAL A 37 -2.87 0.28 8.38
C VAL A 37 -3.95 1.23 7.87
N GLY A 38 -3.87 1.65 6.61
CA GLY A 38 -4.86 2.49 5.95
C GLY A 38 -6.24 1.85 5.91
N GLY A 39 -6.33 0.58 5.50
CA GLY A 39 -7.59 -0.19 5.49
C GLY A 39 -8.23 -0.30 6.87
N LEU A 40 -7.42 -0.55 7.91
CA LEU A 40 -7.90 -0.58 9.29
C LEU A 40 -8.40 0.80 9.76
N ALA A 41 -7.64 1.86 9.47
CA ALA A 41 -8.04 3.23 9.81
C ALA A 41 -9.36 3.62 9.13
N LEU A 42 -9.55 3.23 7.86
CA LEU A 42 -10.80 3.48 7.15
C LEU A 42 -12.01 2.82 7.81
N LEU A 43 -11.88 1.56 8.25
CA LEU A 43 -12.96 0.88 8.98
C LEU A 43 -13.33 1.63 10.26
N LEU A 44 -12.34 2.11 11.01
CA LEU A 44 -12.56 2.91 12.21
C LEU A 44 -13.24 4.25 11.88
N PHE A 45 -12.83 4.93 10.81
CA PHE A 45 -13.43 6.20 10.39
C PHE A 45 -14.89 6.05 9.95
N ILE A 46 -15.23 4.99 9.20
CA ILE A 46 -16.61 4.70 8.79
C ILE A 46 -17.46 4.35 10.02
N ALA A 47 -16.95 3.53 10.94
CA ALA A 47 -17.66 3.17 12.16
C ALA A 47 -17.96 4.41 13.03
N TRP A 48 -16.97 5.30 13.22
CA TRP A 48 -17.13 6.52 13.99
C TRP A 48 -18.06 7.55 13.31
N GLY A 49 -17.95 7.69 11.99
CA GLY A 49 -18.80 8.57 11.20
C GLY A 49 -20.25 8.12 11.19
N GLY A 50 -20.50 6.82 11.04
CA GLY A 50 -21.83 6.23 11.12
C GLY A 50 -22.44 6.36 12.52
N PHE A 51 -21.66 6.11 13.57
CA PHE A 51 -22.13 6.27 14.95
C PHE A 51 -22.50 7.72 15.25
N ALA A 52 -21.68 8.69 14.83
CA ALA A 52 -21.95 10.12 14.99
C ALA A 52 -23.19 10.59 14.20
N TRP A 53 -23.46 10.00 13.03
CA TRP A 53 -24.65 10.31 12.25
C TRP A 53 -25.93 9.79 12.93
N ILE A 54 -25.89 8.57 13.48
CA ILE A 54 -27.02 7.98 14.21
C ILE A 54 -27.34 8.74 15.50
N THR A 55 -26.31 9.23 16.22
CA THR A 55 -26.51 10.01 17.46
C THR A 55 -26.87 11.48 17.22
N ALA A 56 -26.76 11.99 15.98
CA ALA A 56 -27.08 13.39 15.66
C ALA A 56 -28.59 13.68 15.70
N GLY A 57 -29.45 12.70 15.41
CA GLY A 57 -30.90 12.85 15.46
C GLY A 57 -31.41 14.04 14.63
N ASP A 58 -32.11 14.97 15.28
CA ASP A 58 -32.75 16.16 14.68
C ASP A 58 -31.91 17.45 14.79
N ASP A 59 -30.75 17.40 15.45
CA ASP A 59 -29.91 18.58 15.67
C ASP A 59 -29.10 18.91 14.41
N LYS A 60 -29.55 19.92 13.67
CA LYS A 60 -28.95 20.32 12.38
C LYS A 60 -27.45 20.55 12.45
N ALA A 61 -26.92 21.10 13.55
CA ALA A 61 -25.49 21.35 13.71
C ALA A 61 -24.71 20.03 13.78
N LYS A 62 -25.25 19.01 14.45
CA LYS A 62 -24.65 17.68 14.55
C LYS A 62 -24.75 16.92 13.23
N VAL A 63 -25.85 17.08 12.50
CA VAL A 63 -26.03 16.48 11.17
C VAL A 63 -25.01 17.05 10.19
N GLU A 64 -24.74 18.36 10.24
CA GLU A 64 -23.75 19.01 9.37
C GLU A 64 -22.31 18.59 9.71
N ALA A 65 -21.98 18.47 11.00
CA ALA A 65 -20.70 17.92 11.44
C ALA A 65 -20.54 16.43 11.06
N ALA A 66 -21.61 15.63 11.15
CA ALA A 66 -21.61 14.23 10.72
C ALA A 66 -21.41 14.10 9.22
N LYS A 67 -22.06 14.96 8.41
CA LYS A 67 -21.82 15.03 6.96
C LYS A 67 -20.38 15.34 6.64
N GLY A 68 -19.76 16.31 7.33
CA GLY A 68 -18.34 16.62 7.16
C GLY A 68 -17.43 15.42 7.46
N ARG A 69 -17.72 14.66 8.52
CA ARG A 69 -16.99 13.41 8.83
C ARG A 69 -17.18 12.34 7.76
N ILE A 70 -18.39 12.17 7.23
CA ILE A 70 -18.66 11.21 6.14
C ILE A 70 -17.90 11.60 4.88
N THR A 71 -17.89 12.88 4.50
CA THR A 71 -17.10 13.36 3.34
C THR A 71 -15.62 13.07 3.51
N ASN A 72 -15.05 13.32 4.70
CA ASN A 72 -13.65 12.99 4.97
C ASN A 72 -13.39 11.48 4.93
N ALA A 73 -14.32 10.65 5.41
CA ALA A 73 -14.21 9.20 5.30
C ALA A 73 -14.26 8.73 3.84
N ILE A 74 -15.09 9.35 2.99
CA ILE A 74 -15.14 9.07 1.54
C ILE A 74 -13.82 9.46 0.87
N ILE A 75 -13.22 10.59 1.24
CA ILE A 75 -11.90 10.99 0.74
C ILE A 75 -10.83 9.97 1.15
N GLY A 76 -10.84 9.54 2.42
CA GLY A 76 -9.96 8.47 2.90
C GLY A 76 -10.13 7.16 2.12
N MET A 77 -11.37 6.80 1.78
CA MET A 77 -11.68 5.66 0.91
C MET A 77 -11.13 5.81 -0.50
N ALA A 78 -11.31 6.99 -1.10
CA ALA A 78 -10.80 7.28 -2.42
C ALA A 78 -9.26 7.18 -2.47
N VAL A 79 -8.58 7.65 -1.41
CA VAL A 79 -7.13 7.54 -1.28
C VAL A 79 -6.69 6.08 -1.20
N LEU A 80 -7.34 5.24 -0.39
CA LEU A 80 -6.99 3.82 -0.32
C LEU A 80 -7.23 3.09 -1.63
N LEU A 81 -8.35 3.37 -2.31
CA LEU A 81 -8.63 2.81 -3.62
C LEU A 81 -7.57 3.23 -4.64
N ALA A 82 -7.14 4.50 -4.63
CA ALA A 82 -6.06 4.99 -5.47
C ALA A 82 -4.72 4.30 -5.13
N THR A 83 -4.44 4.07 -3.85
CA THR A 83 -3.25 3.31 -3.41
C THR A 83 -3.27 1.89 -3.98
N VAL A 84 -4.36 1.14 -3.79
CA VAL A 84 -4.48 -0.23 -4.33
C VAL A 84 -4.41 -0.23 -5.87
N ALA A 85 -5.05 0.73 -6.54
CA ALA A 85 -5.00 0.85 -8.00
C ALA A 85 -3.58 1.10 -8.52
N VAL A 86 -2.79 1.94 -7.84
CA VAL A 86 -1.37 2.15 -8.17
C VAL A 86 -0.57 0.87 -7.93
N ALA A 87 -0.86 0.12 -6.86
CA ALA A 87 -0.20 -1.16 -6.59
C ALA A 87 -0.45 -2.17 -7.73
N LEU A 88 -1.71 -2.31 -8.16
CA LEU A 88 -2.10 -3.18 -9.28
C LEU A 88 -1.46 -2.73 -10.61
N PHE A 89 -1.36 -1.42 -10.82
CA PHE A 89 -0.69 -0.87 -12.01
C PHE A 89 0.82 -1.19 -12.02
N LEU A 90 1.47 -1.07 -10.87
CA LEU A 90 2.88 -1.44 -10.72
C LEU A 90 3.08 -2.96 -10.90
N GLN A 91 2.18 -3.80 -10.38
CA GLN A 91 2.20 -5.24 -10.67
C GLN A 91 2.09 -5.53 -12.16
N PHE A 92 1.20 -4.84 -12.87
CA PHE A 92 1.01 -5.03 -14.32
C PHE A 92 2.24 -4.61 -15.14
N VAL A 93 2.92 -3.52 -14.74
CA VAL A 93 4.08 -2.98 -15.45
C VAL A 93 5.36 -3.78 -15.15
N PHE A 94 5.58 -4.15 -13.88
CA PHE A 94 6.84 -4.78 -13.44
C PHE A 94 6.76 -6.31 -13.32
N GLY A 95 5.56 -6.92 -13.35
CA GLY A 95 5.39 -8.36 -13.20
C GLY A 95 5.71 -8.92 -11.81
N PHE A 96 6.03 -8.04 -10.84
CA PHE A 96 6.34 -8.41 -9.46
C PHE A 96 5.16 -8.14 -8.54
N ASP A 97 4.84 -9.12 -7.70
CA ASP A 97 3.70 -9.07 -6.80
C ASP A 97 4.05 -8.30 -5.52
N LEU A 98 3.94 -6.96 -5.55
CA LEU A 98 4.28 -6.07 -4.44
C LEU A 98 3.45 -6.30 -3.17
N LEU A 99 2.32 -7.00 -3.31
CA LEU A 99 1.40 -7.32 -2.22
C LEU A 99 1.66 -8.69 -1.58
N ASN A 100 2.49 -9.52 -2.21
CA ASN A 100 2.93 -10.80 -1.69
C ASN A 100 4.35 -11.10 -2.23
N PRO A 101 5.42 -10.60 -1.59
CA PRO A 101 6.77 -11.02 -1.90
C PRO A 101 6.99 -12.43 -1.33
N SER A 102 6.24 -13.41 -1.84
CA SER A 102 6.55 -14.81 -1.62
C SER A 102 7.80 -15.11 -2.43
N LEU A 103 8.90 -15.31 -1.70
CA LEU A 103 10.17 -15.74 -2.26
C LEU A 103 9.97 -17.15 -2.81
N ASP A 104 9.68 -17.27 -4.09
CA ASP A 104 9.92 -18.51 -4.82
C ASP A 104 11.42 -18.48 -5.16
N VAL A 105 12.17 -19.28 -4.41
CA VAL A 105 13.59 -19.56 -4.65
C VAL A 105 13.74 -20.58 -5.77
#